data_AF-A0A0A9YB24-F1
#
_entry.id   AF-A0A0A9YB24-F1
#
_cell.length_a   1.000
_cell.length_b   1.000
_cell.length_c   1.000
_cell.angle_alpha   90.00
_cell.angle_beta   90.00
_cell.angle_gamma   90.00
#
_symmetry.space_group_name_H-M   'P 1'
#
loop_
_entity.id
_entity.type
_entity.pdbx_description
1 polymer ?
#
loop_
_entity_poly.entity_id
_entity_poly.type
_entity_poly.pdbx_seq_one_letter_code
_entity_poly.pdbx_strand_id
1 'polypeptide(L)'
;MGGRCVESAREIPGEDGDGSTYTSISDFWRKEWESRSKEEWYSKGVEYWSGTQATVDGVLGGYGYISDTDIRGSRAFLRELRCIKYSGVAADCGAGIGRITEKLLLPMFAAVD
;
A
#
# COMPACT_ATOMS: atom_id res chain seq x y z
N MET A 1 -20.81 -5.17 -33.71
CA MET A 1 -20.89 -3.93 -32.91
C MET A 1 -20.65 -4.29 -31.46
N GLY A 2 -19.38 -4.31 -31.02
CA GLY A 2 -19.02 -4.55 -29.63
C GLY A 2 -18.52 -3.24 -29.04
N GLY A 3 -19.39 -2.52 -28.34
CA GLY A 3 -19.02 -1.29 -27.65
C GLY A 3 -18.01 -1.62 -26.56
N ARG A 4 -16.82 -1.02 -26.62
CA ARG A 4 -15.97 -0.90 -25.44
C ARG A 4 -16.74 -0.06 -24.43
N CYS A 5 -17.16 -0.66 -23.31
CA CYS A 5 -17.46 0.13 -22.11
C CYS A 5 -16.14 0.75 -21.66
N VAL A 6 -15.82 1.92 -22.21
CA VAL A 6 -14.92 2.85 -21.54
C VAL A 6 -15.83 3.58 -20.57
N GLU A 7 -15.98 3.05 -19.35
CA GLU A 7 -16.55 3.86 -18.28
C GLU A 7 -15.65 5.11 -18.16
N SER A 8 -16.24 6.27 -18.44
CA SER A 8 -15.64 7.55 -18.08
C SER A 8 -15.21 7.46 -16.62
N ALA A 9 -13.91 7.64 -16.36
CA ALA A 9 -13.39 7.65 -15.00
C ALA A 9 -14.20 8.68 -14.20
N ARG A 10 -14.96 8.22 -13.20
CA ARG A 10 -15.74 9.11 -12.35
C ARG A 10 -14.79 10.14 -11.73
N GLU A 11 -15.17 11.41 -11.80
CA GLU A 11 -14.49 12.46 -11.05
C GLU A 11 -14.77 12.23 -9.56
N ILE A 12 -13.73 11.85 -8.82
CA ILE A 12 -13.79 11.62 -7.38
C ILE A 12 -13.08 12.81 -6.71
N PRO A 13 -13.82 13.74 -6.08
CA PRO A 13 -13.23 14.83 -5.34
C PRO A 13 -12.64 14.35 -4.01
N GLY A 14 -11.78 15.17 -3.40
CA GLY A 14 -11.22 14.90 -2.08
C GLY A 14 -10.43 16.07 -1.50
N GLU A 15 -9.70 15.78 -0.42
CA GLU A 15 -8.90 16.73 0.36
C GLU A 15 -7.59 16.04 0.77
N ASP A 16 -6.47 16.75 0.71
CA ASP A 16 -5.16 16.26 1.13
C ASP A 16 -4.93 16.44 2.65
N GLY A 17 -3.77 16.00 3.14
CA GLY A 17 -3.40 16.13 4.57
C GLY A 17 -3.17 17.56 5.04
N ASP A 18 -3.01 18.52 4.12
CA ASP A 18 -2.82 19.95 4.40
C ASP A 18 -4.16 20.73 4.32
N GLY A 19 -5.27 20.04 4.01
CA GLY A 19 -6.61 20.62 3.86
C GLY A 19 -6.90 21.20 2.46
N SER A 20 -6.03 20.99 1.48
CA SER A 20 -6.27 21.45 0.10
C SER A 20 -7.23 20.51 -0.62
N THR A 21 -8.24 21.08 -1.27
CA THR A 21 -9.26 20.31 -1.98
C THR A 21 -8.91 20.08 -3.46
N TYR A 22 -9.38 18.96 -4.00
CA TYR A 22 -9.26 18.62 -5.42
C TYR A 22 -10.57 18.05 -5.97
N THR A 23 -10.85 18.27 -7.26
CA THR A 23 -12.11 17.84 -7.90
C THR A 23 -12.03 16.43 -8.50
N SER A 24 -10.83 15.97 -8.80
CA SER A 24 -10.55 14.64 -9.33
C SER A 24 -9.12 14.23 -9.00
N ILE A 25 -8.81 12.94 -9.13
CA ILE A 25 -7.42 12.44 -8.99
C ILE A 25 -6.48 13.10 -10.01
N SER A 26 -6.96 13.41 -11.22
CA SER A 26 -6.16 14.13 -12.22
C SER A 26 -5.87 15.57 -11.80
N ASP A 27 -6.83 16.24 -11.15
CA ASP A 27 -6.63 17.57 -10.56
C ASP A 27 -5.63 17.52 -9.40
N PHE A 28 -5.72 16.51 -8.52
CA PHE A 28 -4.76 16.28 -7.46
C PHE A 28 -3.34 16.17 -8.01
N TRP A 29 -3.09 15.26 -8.96
CA TRP A 29 -1.74 15.07 -9.51
C TRP A 29 -1.22 16.29 -10.26
N ARG A 30 -2.09 17.02 -10.97
CA ARG A 30 -1.70 18.29 -11.59
C ARG A 30 -1.25 19.30 -10.54
N LYS A 31 -2.03 19.50 -9.47
CA LYS A 31 -1.69 20.42 -8.38
C LYS A 31 -0.41 20.02 -7.65
N GLU A 32 -0.23 18.73 -7.37
CA GLU A 32 1.01 18.23 -6.77
C GLU A 32 2.21 18.49 -7.67
N TRP A 33 2.11 18.28 -9.00
CA TRP A 33 3.21 18.56 -9.94
C TRP A 33 3.44 20.04 -10.26
N GLU A 34 2.41 20.88 -10.14
CA GLU A 34 2.53 22.33 -10.32
C GLU A 34 3.16 23.00 -9.09
N SER A 35 2.84 22.51 -7.90
CA SER A 35 3.34 23.06 -6.63
C SER A 35 4.64 22.42 -6.15
N ARG A 36 4.91 21.17 -6.52
CA ARG A 36 6.06 20.34 -6.12
C ARG A 36 6.55 19.54 -7.32
N SER A 37 7.81 19.12 -7.36
CA SER A 37 8.25 18.22 -8.43
C SER A 37 7.89 16.76 -8.12
N LYS A 38 7.90 15.91 -9.15
CA LYS A 38 7.78 14.45 -8.96
C LYS A 38 8.85 13.92 -8.00
N GLU A 39 10.06 14.46 -8.11
CA GLU A 39 11.20 14.11 -7.27
C GLU A 39 10.97 14.55 -5.81
N GLU A 40 10.43 15.76 -5.59
CA GLU A 40 10.09 16.23 -4.26
C GLU A 40 9.05 15.32 -3.59
N TRP A 41 7.99 14.95 -4.32
CA TRP A 41 6.95 14.03 -3.84
C TRP A 41 7.53 12.71 -3.31
N TYR A 42 8.40 12.06 -4.10
CA TYR A 42 9.03 10.81 -3.67
C TYR A 42 10.06 11.02 -2.55
N SER A 43 10.83 12.11 -2.59
CA SER A 43 11.86 12.40 -1.59
C SER A 43 11.28 12.56 -0.18
N LYS A 44 10.10 13.19 -0.06
CA LYS A 44 9.38 13.33 1.22
C LYS A 44 9.01 11.98 1.82
N GLY A 45 8.56 11.03 0.99
CA GLY A 45 8.27 9.67 1.44
C GLY A 45 9.53 8.95 1.95
N VAL A 46 10.65 9.08 1.24
CA VAL A 46 11.94 8.51 1.65
C VAL A 46 12.42 9.13 2.97
N GLU A 47 12.36 10.46 3.11
CA GLU A 47 12.77 11.17 4.32
C GLU A 47 11.95 10.73 5.53
N TYR A 48 10.61 10.69 5.40
CA TYR A 48 9.72 10.21 6.46
C TYR A 48 10.12 8.81 6.93
N TRP A 49 10.22 7.84 6.01
CA TRP A 49 10.53 6.45 6.36
C TRP A 49 11.96 6.27 6.87
N SER A 50 12.90 7.14 6.48
CA SER A 50 14.28 7.13 7.00
C SER A 50 14.36 7.53 8.47
N GLY A 51 13.42 8.37 8.94
CA GLY A 51 13.30 8.74 10.35
C GLY A 51 12.50 7.75 11.20
N THR A 52 11.77 6.83 10.58
CA THR A 52 10.92 5.87 11.27
C THR A 52 11.73 4.72 11.87
N GLN A 53 11.43 4.36 13.12
CA GLN A 53 12.10 3.24 13.79
C GLN A 53 11.80 1.91 13.09
N ALA A 54 12.84 1.11 12.83
CA ALA A 54 12.73 -0.23 12.26
C ALA A 54 12.16 -1.26 13.27
N THR A 55 10.89 -1.10 13.64
CA THR A 55 10.12 -1.99 14.52
C THR A 55 8.71 -2.20 14.00
N VAL A 56 7.99 -3.20 14.52
CA VAL A 56 6.57 -3.43 14.20
C VAL A 56 5.73 -2.18 14.50
N ASP A 57 6.02 -1.50 15.60
CA ASP A 57 5.31 -0.28 15.97
C ASP A 57 5.62 0.88 15.02
N GLY A 58 6.89 1.05 14.65
CA GLY A 58 7.30 2.08 13.69
C GLY A 58 6.68 1.89 12.31
N VAL A 59 6.71 0.68 11.74
CA VAL A 59 6.07 0.42 10.42
C VAL A 59 4.54 0.47 10.45
N LEU A 60 3.93 0.44 11.65
CA LEU A 60 2.49 0.63 11.86
C LEU A 60 2.16 2.01 12.44
N GLY A 61 3.12 2.95 12.50
CA GLY A 61 2.87 4.32 12.95
C GLY A 61 2.36 4.44 14.40
N GLY A 62 2.84 3.61 15.32
CA GLY A 62 2.40 3.60 16.72
C GLY A 62 1.25 2.62 17.02
N TYR A 63 0.82 1.85 16.03
CA TYR A 63 -0.28 0.89 16.13
C TYR A 63 0.20 -0.56 16.19
N GLY A 64 1.39 -0.83 16.74
CA GLY A 64 1.97 -2.18 16.78
C GLY A 64 1.03 -3.26 17.35
N TYR A 65 0.15 -2.87 18.29
CA TYR A 65 -0.82 -3.73 18.95
C TYR A 65 -1.89 -4.33 18.02
N ILE A 66 -2.13 -3.76 16.83
CA ILE A 66 -3.09 -4.33 15.85
C ILE A 66 -2.46 -5.42 14.97
N SER A 67 -1.13 -5.58 15.00
CA SER A 67 -0.41 -6.46 14.06
C SER A 67 -0.98 -7.88 14.03
N ASP A 68 -1.31 -8.47 15.17
CA ASP A 68 -1.79 -9.85 15.20
C ASP A 68 -3.20 -9.98 14.60
N THR A 69 -4.05 -8.96 14.77
CA THR A 69 -5.38 -8.91 14.16
C THR A 69 -5.29 -8.79 12.66
N ASP A 70 -4.42 -7.90 12.15
CA ASP A 70 -4.12 -7.76 10.72
C ASP A 70 -3.61 -9.08 10.10
N ILE A 71 -2.64 -9.74 10.75
CA ILE A 71 -2.08 -11.01 10.26
C ILE A 71 -3.15 -12.13 10.23
N ARG A 72 -4.00 -12.24 11.26
CA ARG A 72 -5.07 -13.25 11.29
C ARG A 72 -6.10 -13.01 10.18
N GLY A 73 -6.51 -11.76 9.96
CA GLY A 73 -7.45 -11.39 8.90
C GLY A 73 -6.90 -11.73 7.52
N SER A 74 -5.68 -11.27 7.23
CA SER A 74 -4.99 -11.54 5.97
C SER A 74 -4.78 -13.04 5.70
N ARG A 75 -4.46 -13.82 6.74
CA ARG A 75 -4.34 -15.28 6.62
C ARG A 75 -5.66 -15.95 6.28
N ALA A 76 -6.75 -15.53 6.90
CA ALA A 76 -8.08 -16.04 6.59
C ALA A 76 -8.47 -15.71 5.15
N PHE A 77 -8.27 -14.45 4.75
CA PHE A 77 -8.53 -13.99 3.38
C PHE A 77 -7.75 -14.80 2.32
N LEU A 78 -6.44 -14.98 2.50
CA LEU A 78 -5.64 -15.77 1.56
C LEU A 78 -6.17 -17.20 1.44
N ARG A 79 -6.49 -17.86 2.55
CA ARG A 79 -7.02 -19.24 2.56
C ARG A 79 -8.32 -19.41 1.76
N GLU A 80 -9.10 -18.35 1.58
CA GLU A 80 -10.33 -18.39 0.76
C GLU A 80 -10.03 -18.34 -0.75
N LEU A 81 -8.85 -17.86 -1.15
CA LEU A 81 -8.44 -17.78 -2.55
C LEU A 81 -8.04 -19.15 -3.10
N ARG A 82 -8.92 -19.75 -3.89
CA ARG A 82 -8.71 -21.07 -4.50
C ARG A 82 -7.69 -21.10 -5.66
N CYS A 83 -7.31 -19.93 -6.19
CA CYS A 83 -6.41 -19.81 -7.33
C CYS A 83 -4.93 -19.68 -6.95
N ILE A 84 -4.61 -19.55 -5.66
CA ILE A 84 -3.24 -19.32 -5.19
C ILE A 84 -2.49 -20.66 -5.07
N LYS A 85 -1.28 -20.69 -5.63
CA LYS A 85 -0.34 -21.80 -5.47
C LYS A 85 0.63 -21.51 -4.34
N TYR A 86 0.30 -22.00 -3.15
CA TYR A 86 1.12 -21.87 -1.94
C TYR A 86 2.50 -22.57 -2.02
N SER A 87 2.70 -23.46 -2.98
CA SER A 87 4.04 -24.00 -3.27
C SER A 87 4.94 -23.04 -4.07
N GLY A 88 4.43 -21.86 -4.44
CA GLY A 88 5.15 -20.86 -5.23
C GLY A 88 5.93 -19.83 -4.39
N VAL A 89 6.33 -18.76 -5.06
CA VAL A 89 7.04 -17.61 -4.48
C VAL A 89 6.06 -16.44 -4.34
N ALA A 90 6.11 -15.75 -3.20
CA ALA A 90 5.42 -14.49 -2.98
C ALA A 90 6.41 -13.31 -3.05
N ALA A 91 5.93 -12.11 -3.32
CA ALA A 91 6.73 -10.88 -3.23
C ALA A 91 6.07 -9.92 -2.22
N ASP A 92 6.84 -9.38 -1.28
CA ASP A 92 6.37 -8.44 -0.26
C ASP A 92 6.75 -6.99 -0.64
N CYS A 93 5.90 -6.36 -1.45
CA CYS A 93 6.14 -5.02 -1.95
C CYS A 93 5.97 -3.97 -0.83
N GLY A 94 7.06 -3.27 -0.50
CA GLY A 94 7.05 -2.34 0.64
C GLY A 94 7.15 -3.06 1.99
N ALA A 95 7.88 -4.19 2.04
CA ALA A 95 8.00 -5.06 3.21
C ALA A 95 8.45 -4.37 4.51
N GLY A 96 9.16 -3.24 4.42
CA GLY A 96 9.81 -2.59 5.57
C GLY A 96 10.75 -3.56 6.28
N ILE A 97 10.50 -3.84 7.55
CA ILE A 97 11.28 -4.81 8.34
C ILE A 97 10.85 -6.29 8.12
N GLY A 98 9.93 -6.56 7.19
CA GLY A 98 9.46 -7.92 6.90
C GLY A 98 8.35 -8.43 7.83
N ARG A 99 7.56 -7.53 8.43
CA ARG A 99 6.45 -7.90 9.34
C ARG A 99 5.47 -8.89 8.69
N ILE A 100 5.08 -8.62 7.44
CA ILE A 100 4.17 -9.47 6.66
C ILE A 100 4.90 -10.73 6.17
N THR A 101 6.09 -10.58 5.60
CA THR A 101 6.96 -11.69 5.24
C THR A 101 7.10 -12.74 6.35
N GLU A 102 7.51 -12.33 7.55
CA GLU A 102 7.75 -13.22 8.69
C GLU A 102 6.47 -13.90 9.18
N LYS A 103 5.41 -13.12 9.44
CA LYS A 103 4.22 -13.61 10.15
C LYS A 103 3.11 -14.17 9.24
N LEU A 104 3.13 -13.86 7.95
CA LEU A 104 2.09 -14.26 7.00
C LEU A 104 2.63 -15.08 5.82
N LEU A 105 3.62 -14.57 5.09
CA LEU A 105 3.99 -15.15 3.80
C LEU A 105 4.93 -16.36 3.92
N LEU A 106 5.99 -16.30 4.72
CA LEU A 106 6.89 -17.44 4.94
C LEU A 106 6.18 -18.69 5.50
N PRO A 107 5.17 -18.58 6.40
CA PRO A 107 4.37 -19.73 6.81
C PRO A 107 3.49 -20.35 5.72
N MET A 108 3.27 -19.65 4.60
CA MET A 108 2.30 -20.03 3.57
C MET A 108 2.92 -20.31 2.20
N PHE A 109 4.10 -19.76 1.90
CA PHE A 109 4.77 -19.88 0.61
C PHE A 109 6.13 -20.57 0.71
N ALA A 110 6.63 -21.11 -0.40
CA ALA A 110 7.94 -21.80 -0.40
C ALA A 110 9.12 -20.82 -0.26
N ALA A 111 8.96 -19.59 -0.78
CA ALA A 111 9.91 -18.49 -0.65
C ALA A 111 9.18 -17.15 -0.74
N VAL A 112 9.85 -16.10 -0.26
CA VAL A 112 9.38 -14.70 -0.34
C VAL A 112 10.54 -13.84 -0.84
N ASP A 113 10.27 -12.95 -1.80
CA ASP A 113 11.18 -11.92 -2.32
C ASP A 113 10.76 -10.52 -1.80
#